data_AF-A0A7S6W315-F1
#
_entry.id   AF-A0A7S6W315-F1
#
_cell.length_a   1.000
_cell.length_b   1.000
_cell.length_c   1.000
_cell.angle_alpha   90.00
_cell.angle_beta   90.00
_cell.angle_gamma   90.00
#
_symmetry.space_group_name_H-M   'P 1'
#
loop_
_entity.id
_entity.type
_entity.pdbx_description
1 polymer ?
#
loop_
_entity_poly.entity_id
_entity_poly.type
_entity_poly.pdbx_seq_one_letter_code
_entity_poly.pdbx_strand_id
1 'polypeptide(L)' 'MKYGVFSALIISVLWGLLAIAQLWFELLSVEVFTKLTVTVAILEAIIIIATLVIREYLTDKKLKKDGYID' A
#
# COMPACT_ATOMS: atom_id res chain seq x y z
N MET A 1 12.05 1.65 -1.46
CA MET A 1 11.04 2.53 -2.11
C MET A 1 10.37 1.89 -3.31
N LYS A 2 11.09 1.57 -4.41
CA LYS A 2 10.47 0.97 -5.61
C LYS A 2 9.58 -0.22 -5.28
N TYR A 3 10.09 -1.18 -4.50
CA TYR A 3 9.32 -2.37 -4.10
C TYR A 3 8.05 -2.04 -3.29
N GLY A 4 8.12 -1.14 -2.30
CA GLY A 4 6.93 -0.77 -1.51
C GLY A 4 5.83 -0.11 -2.36
N VAL A 5 6.22 0.80 -3.25
CA VAL A 5 5.27 1.45 -4.18
C VAL A 5 4.70 0.45 -5.18
N PHE A 6 5.52 -0.44 -5.74
CA PHE A 6 5.05 -1.49 -6.64
C PHE A 6 4.10 -2.46 -5.95
N SER A 7 4.39 -2.87 -4.70
CA SER A 7 3.52 -3.75 -3.93
C SER A 7 2.16 -3.10 -3.66
N ALA A 8 2.13 -1.83 -3.22
CA ALA A 8 0.89 -1.10 -3.02
C ALA A 8 0.08 -1.02 -4.33
N LEU A 9 0.72 -0.63 -5.44
CA LEU A 9 0.06 -0.52 -6.74
C LEU A 9 -0.56 -1.85 -7.21
N ILE A 10 0.18 -2.96 -7.09
CA ILE A 10 -0.32 -4.28 -7.48
C ILE A 10 -1.55 -4.66 -6.64
N ILE A 11 -1.49 -4.43 -5.33
CA ILE A 11 -2.62 -4.69 -4.42
C ILE A 11 -3.83 -3.84 -4.81
N SER A 12 -3.65 -2.54 -5.07
CA SER A 12 -4.74 -1.65 -5.49
C SER A 12 -5.39 -2.13 -6.79
N VAL A 13 -4.59 -2.51 -7.78
CA VAL A 13 -5.07 -2.96 -9.09
C VAL A 13 -5.85 -4.27 -8.95
N LEU A 14 -5.30 -5.25 -8.23
CA LEU A 14 -5.98 -6.54 -8.00
C LEU A 14 -7.28 -6.36 -7.22
N TRP A 15 -7.28 -5.53 -6.18
CA TRP A 15 -8.51 -5.23 -5.43
C TRP A 15 -9.54 -4.51 -6.30
N GLY A 16 -9.12 -3.55 -7.14
CA GLY A 16 -10.00 -2.87 -8.07
C GLY A 16 -10.65 -3.82 -9.07
N LEU A 17 -9.89 -4.76 -9.65
CA LEU A 17 -10.42 -5.79 -10.53
C LEU A 17 -11.43 -6.69 -9.80
N LEU A 18 -11.12 -7.10 -8.57
CA LEU A 18 -12.03 -7.90 -7.75
C LEU A 18 -13.32 -7.14 -7.41
N ALA A 19 -13.22 -5.85 -7.04
CA ALA A 19 -14.37 -5.02 -6.73
C ALA A 19 -15.28 -4.82 -7.94
N ILE A 20 -14.71 -4.62 -9.13
CA ILE A 20 -15.47 -4.59 -10.38
C ILE A 20 -16.16 -5.93 -10.59
N ALA A 21 -15.44 -7.05 -10.49
CA ALA A 21 -16.04 -8.38 -10.68
C ALA A 21 -17.17 -8.65 -9.66
N GLN A 22 -17.00 -8.24 -8.41
CA GLN A 22 -18.01 -8.37 -7.36
C GLN A 22 -19.31 -7.64 -7.70
N LEU A 23 -19.26 -6.48 -8.36
CA LEU A 23 -20.45 -5.70 -8.75
C LEU A 23 -21.32 -6.42 -9.79
N TRP A 24 -20.71 -7.19 -10.69
CA TRP A 24 -21.42 -7.84 -11.79
C TRP A 24 -21.80 -9.30 -11.49
N PHE A 25 -21.00 -9.99 -10.68
CA PHE A 25 -21.11 -11.44 -10.50
C PHE A 25 -21.42 -11.87 -9.07
N GLU A 26 -21.46 -10.95 -8.09
CA GLU A 26 -21.74 -11.26 -6.68
C GLU A 26 -20.89 -12.44 -6.14
N LEU A 27 -19.60 -12.47 -6.49
CA LEU A 27 -18.70 -13.61 -6.23
C LEU A 27 -18.56 -13.98 -4.74
N LEU A 28 -18.66 -12.98 -3.88
CA LEU A 28 -18.47 -13.09 -2.43
C LEU A 28 -19.71 -12.59 -1.69
N SER A 29 -19.93 -13.10 -0.46
CA SER A 29 -20.94 -12.50 0.42
C SER A 29 -20.52 -11.09 0.85
N VAL A 30 -21.52 -10.24 1.16
CA VAL A 30 -21.28 -8.86 1.64
C VAL A 30 -20.33 -8.85 2.85
N GLU A 31 -20.51 -9.79 3.78
CA GLU A 31 -19.65 -9.91 4.96
C GLU A 31 -18.19 -10.19 4.59
N VAL A 32 -17.96 -11.16 3.69
CA VAL A 32 -16.60 -11.54 3.26
C VAL A 32 -15.96 -10.40 2.46
N PHE A 33 -16.68 -9.81 1.52
CA PHE A 33 -16.18 -8.71 0.71
C PHE A 33 -15.83 -7.48 1.56
N THR A 34 -16.64 -7.19 2.58
CA THR A 34 -16.37 -6.09 3.53
C THR A 34 -15.11 -6.36 4.34
N LYS A 35 -14.98 -7.55 4.94
CA LYS A 35 -13.77 -7.93 5.70
C LYS A 35 -12.52 -7.88 4.82
N LEU A 36 -12.61 -8.37 3.59
CA LEU A 36 -11.51 -8.35 2.64
C LEU A 36 -11.11 -6.91 2.27
N THR A 37 -12.08 -6.05 2.01
CA THR A 37 -11.84 -4.63 1.68
C THR A 37 -11.15 -3.90 2.85
N VAL A 38 -11.63 -4.09 4.08
CA VAL A 38 -10.98 -3.54 5.28
C VAL A 38 -9.54 -4.07 5.42
N THR A 39 -9.33 -5.36 5.17
CA THR A 39 -7.99 -5.97 5.24
C THR A 39 -7.03 -5.36 4.21
N VAL A 40 -7.48 -5.17 2.97
CA VAL A 40 -6.69 -4.53 1.92
C VAL A 40 -6.35 -3.08 2.28
N ALA A 41 -7.33 -2.32 2.79
CA ALA A 41 -7.12 -0.94 3.20
C ALA A 41 -6.06 -0.82 4.33
N ILE A 42 -6.12 -1.70 5.34
CA ILE A 42 -5.12 -1.75 6.41
C ILE A 42 -3.74 -2.08 5.84
N LEU A 43 -3.66 -3.07 4.94
CA LEU A 43 -2.39 -3.47 4.33
C LEU A 43 -1.77 -2.34 3.49
N GLU A 44 -2.56 -1.63 2.70
CA GLU A 44 -2.09 -0.46 1.94
C GLU A 44 -1.57 0.64 2.86
N ALA A 45 -2.31 0.97 3.92
CA ALA A 45 -1.88 1.97 4.89
C ALA A 45 -0.52 1.62 5.51
N ILE A 46 -0.32 0.36 5.91
CA ILE A 46 0.95 -0.13 6.47
C ILE A 46 2.08 0.00 5.44
N ILE A 47 1.86 -0.42 4.19
CA ILE A 47 2.88 -0.35 3.13
C ILE A 47 3.27 1.11 2.86
N ILE A 48 2.30 2.02 2.81
CA ILE A 48 2.54 3.45 2.58
C ILE A 48 3.34 4.03 3.75
N ILE A 49 2.90 3.83 5.00
CA ILE A 49 3.59 4.33 6.19
C ILE A 49 5.02 3.79 6.24
N ALA A 50 5.23 2.49 6.06
CA ALA A 50 6.56 1.89 6.05
C ALA A 50 7.43 2.48 4.94
N THR A 51 6.86 2.68 3.74
CA THR A 51 7.59 3.28 2.62
C THR A 51 8.00 4.72 2.90
N LEU A 52 7.13 5.50 3.54
CA LEU A 52 7.41 6.88 3.93
C LEU A 52 8.51 6.94 5.01
N VAL A 53 8.40 6.15 6.07
CA VAL A 53 9.40 6.10 7.15
C VAL A 53 10.77 5.69 6.60
N ILE A 54 10.82 4.66 5.74
CA ILE A 54 12.08 4.24 5.10
C ILE A 54 12.64 5.36 4.21
N ARG A 55 11.78 6.07 3.47
CA ARG A 55 12.21 7.18 2.61
C ARG A 55 12.80 8.32 3.44
N GLU A 56 12.11 8.70 4.51
CA GLU A 56 12.55 9.77 5.42
C GLU A 56 13.91 9.42 6.04
N TYR A 57 14.03 8.21 6.62
CA TYR A 57 15.29 7.74 7.20
C TYR A 57 16.45 7.69 6.19
N LEU A 58 16.22 7.20 4.97
CA LEU A 58 17.24 7.17 3.93
C LEU A 58 17.60 8.57 3.43
N THR A 59 16.65 9.50 3.42
CA THR A 59 16.86 10.90 3.02
C THR A 59 17.71 11.61 4.08
N ASP A 60 17.37 11.48 5.35
CA ASP A 60 18.15 12.04 6.47
C ASP A 60 19.58 11.50 6.48
N LYS A 61 19.74 10.19 6.29
CA LYS A 61 21.07 9.56 6.21
C LYS A 61 21.88 10.12 5.04
N LYS A 62 21.23 10.40 3.90
CA LYS A 62 21.89 11.00 2.74
C LYS A 62 22.28 12.45 3.02
N LEU A 63 21.41 13.24 3.62
CA LEU A 63 21.68 14.64 3.95
C LEU A 63 22.80 14.80 4.98
N LYS A 64 22.87 13.92 5.99
CA LYS A 64 24.01 13.83 6.92
C LYS A 64 25.31 13.48 6.21
N LYS A 65 25.28 12.49 5.32
CA LYS A 65 26.45 12.09 4.53
C LYS A 65 26.96 13.22 3.63
N ASP A 66 26.04 13.98 3.04
CA ASP A 66 26.35 15.07 2.13
C ASP A 66 26.70 16.39 2.86
N GLY A 67 26.70 16.38 4.21
CA GLY A 67 27.12 17.52 5.05
C GLY A 67 26.12 18.68 5.11
N TYR A 68 24.88 18.46 4.66
CA TYR A 68 23.82 19.48 4.73
C TYR A 68 23.23 19.64 6.14
N ILE A 69 23.30 18.59 6.95
CA ILE A 69 22.83 18.53 8.34
C ILE A 69 23.80 17.68 9.17
N ASP A 70 23.89 17.96 10.47
CA ASP A 70 24.78 17.26 11.43
C ASP A 70 24.15 15.96 11.95
#